data_AF-A0A7S0C1C1-F1
#
_entry.id   AF-A0A7S0C1C1-F1
#
_cell.length_a   1.000
_cell.length_b   1.000
_cell.length_c   1.000
_cell.angle_alpha   90.00
_cell.angle_beta   90.00
_cell.angle_gamma   90.00
#
_symmetry.space_group_name_H-M   'P 1'
#
loop_
_entity.id
_entity.type
_entity.pdbx_description
1 polymer ?
#
loop_
_entity_poly.entity_id
_entity_poly.type
_entity_poly.pdbx_seq_one_letter_code
_entity_poly.pdbx_strand_id
1 'polypeptide(L)'
;KFYRRDILIESPLGLKMAILGVASQTDEQDEGNANNGNGRQKGDRNPKKSNIDFLSSIDICYIGHSDVLLMQNWDHVRTLFDNPDEVEDISPPKGQASSGTQSLINHQPTQHNEHTDFSRVRPYFLSGQASRYRQLIMVSSLPDARLTSTFKRHAVNWEGRIRLRASVPSSRSAIVNVTVPHVRQVFQHVPCSSLSQQSDSRVNHFLQTVLPP
;
A
#
# COMPACT_ATOMS: atom_id res chain seq x y z
N LYS A 1 -16.49 1.37 -31.93
CA LYS A 1 -16.22 2.51 -31.00
C LYS A 1 -15.97 1.93 -29.60
N PHE A 2 -14.71 1.74 -29.20
CA PHE A 2 -14.35 1.09 -27.93
C PHE A 2 -13.25 1.88 -27.23
N TYR A 3 -13.64 2.92 -26.49
CA TYR A 3 -12.77 3.68 -25.59
C TYR A 3 -13.55 4.23 -24.39
N ARG A 4 -14.54 3.50 -23.88
CA ARG A 4 -15.15 3.90 -22.62
C ARG A 4 -14.13 3.61 -21.53
N ARG A 5 -13.41 4.65 -21.11
CA ARG A 5 -12.55 4.62 -19.93
C ARG A 5 -13.41 5.07 -18.78
N ASP A 6 -13.63 4.20 -17.82
CA ASP A 6 -14.32 4.53 -16.59
C ASP A 6 -13.30 4.99 -15.53
N ILE A 7 -13.74 5.86 -14.62
CA ILE A 7 -12.92 6.39 -13.53
C ILE A 7 -13.49 5.83 -12.23
N LEU A 8 -12.65 5.13 -11.46
CA LEU A 8 -12.98 4.69 -10.11
C LEU A 8 -12.37 5.68 -9.11
N ILE A 9 -13.21 6.32 -8.29
CA ILE A 9 -12.78 7.23 -7.22
C ILE A 9 -13.27 6.64 -5.90
N GLU A 10 -12.35 6.12 -5.10
CA GLU A 10 -12.70 5.44 -3.85
C GLU A 10 -11.68 5.73 -2.75
N SER A 11 -12.13 5.64 -1.50
CA SER A 11 -11.20 5.62 -0.37
C SER A 11 -10.54 4.23 -0.27
N PRO A 12 -9.25 4.13 0.14
CA PRO A 12 -8.60 2.83 0.27
C PRO A 12 -9.32 1.88 1.23
N LEU A 13 -9.90 2.43 2.31
CA LEU A 13 -10.71 1.65 3.25
C LEU A 13 -12.03 1.19 2.64
N GLY A 14 -12.75 2.08 1.95
CA GLY A 14 -14.00 1.72 1.26
C GLY A 14 -13.77 0.64 0.21
N LEU A 15 -12.72 0.77 -0.59
CA LEU A 15 -12.32 -0.23 -1.57
C LEU A 15 -11.92 -1.55 -0.90
N LYS A 16 -11.18 -1.51 0.22
CA LYS A 16 -10.86 -2.70 1.03
C LYS A 16 -12.12 -3.38 1.55
N MET A 17 -13.10 -2.62 2.05
CA MET A 17 -14.38 -3.17 2.53
C MET A 17 -15.22 -3.72 1.38
N ALA A 18 -15.21 -3.10 0.20
CA ALA A 18 -15.90 -3.63 -0.97
C ALA A 18 -15.25 -4.94 -1.47
N ILE A 19 -13.93 -5.06 -1.37
CA ILE A 19 -13.21 -6.28 -1.77
C ILE A 19 -13.39 -7.37 -0.70
N LEU A 20 -13.06 -7.09 0.57
CA LEU A 20 -13.01 -8.09 1.64
C LEU A 20 -14.36 -8.28 2.36
N GLY A 21 -15.18 -7.23 2.45
CA GLY A 21 -16.49 -7.27 3.10
C GLY A 21 -17.56 -7.97 2.25
N VAL A 22 -17.40 -8.01 0.93
CA VAL A 22 -18.24 -8.86 0.06
C VAL A 22 -18.00 -10.34 0.36
N ALA A 23 -16.82 -10.73 0.86
CA ALA A 23 -16.57 -12.10 1.27
C ALA A 23 -17.32 -12.50 2.56
N SER A 24 -17.81 -11.54 3.35
CA SER A 24 -18.53 -11.81 4.61
C SER A 24 -20.05 -11.63 4.54
N GLN A 25 -20.61 -11.04 3.47
CA GLN A 25 -22.06 -10.79 3.36
C GLN A 25 -22.85 -11.85 2.57
N THR A 26 -22.19 -12.76 1.85
CA THR A 26 -22.89 -13.79 1.05
C THR A 26 -23.17 -15.09 1.80
N ASP A 27 -23.04 -15.11 3.12
CA ASP A 27 -23.19 -16.32 3.95
C ASP A 27 -24.57 -16.41 4.67
N GLU A 28 -25.49 -15.47 4.44
CA GLU A 28 -26.82 -15.46 5.09
C GLU A 28 -28.01 -15.82 4.17
N GLN A 29 -27.78 -16.33 2.96
CA GLN A 29 -28.86 -16.82 2.08
C GLN A 29 -28.62 -18.27 1.64
N ASP A 30 -28.56 -19.21 2.59
CA ASP A 30 -28.74 -20.63 2.28
C ASP A 30 -29.31 -21.44 3.48
N GLU A 31 -30.07 -20.80 4.38
CA GLU A 31 -30.88 -21.53 5.36
C GLU A 31 -32.27 -21.83 4.78
N GLY A 32 -32.34 -22.90 3.99
CA GLY A 32 -33.58 -23.39 3.43
C GLY A 32 -33.53 -24.88 3.12
N ASN A 33 -33.57 -25.72 4.17
CA ASN A 33 -34.23 -27.03 4.26
C ASN A 33 -33.40 -28.05 5.07
N ALA A 34 -33.59 -28.02 6.39
CA ALA A 34 -33.07 -29.04 7.29
C ALA A 34 -33.95 -30.29 7.21
N ASN A 35 -33.43 -31.38 6.62
CA ASN A 35 -33.87 -32.71 7.00
C ASN A 35 -32.73 -33.74 6.92
N ASN A 36 -32.53 -34.40 8.06
CA ASN A 36 -31.88 -35.67 8.32
C ASN A 36 -30.34 -35.78 8.29
N GLY A 37 -29.80 -36.24 9.44
CA GLY A 37 -28.76 -37.27 9.47
C GLY A 37 -27.33 -36.82 9.74
N ASN A 38 -26.89 -37.03 10.99
CA ASN A 38 -25.53 -37.30 11.45
C ASN A 38 -24.35 -37.13 10.47
N GLY A 39 -23.52 -36.13 10.77
CA GLY A 39 -22.14 -36.05 10.28
C GLY A 39 -21.57 -34.66 10.51
N ARG A 40 -20.72 -34.47 11.53
CA ARG A 40 -19.90 -33.26 11.66
C ARG A 40 -18.87 -33.25 10.54
N GLN A 41 -19.26 -32.82 9.34
CA GLN A 41 -18.32 -32.40 8.32
C GLN A 41 -17.80 -31.03 8.74
N LYS A 42 -16.50 -30.99 9.05
CA LYS A 42 -15.75 -29.74 9.20
C LYS A 42 -15.74 -29.10 7.81
N GLY A 43 -16.71 -28.22 7.57
CA GLY A 43 -16.83 -27.49 6.32
C GLY A 43 -15.51 -26.80 6.02
N ASP A 44 -14.89 -27.20 4.92
CA ASP A 44 -13.74 -26.52 4.35
C ASP A 44 -14.26 -25.14 3.92
N ARG A 45 -14.07 -24.14 4.80
CA ARG A 45 -14.41 -22.75 4.51
C ARG A 45 -13.40 -22.25 3.50
N ASN A 46 -13.60 -22.63 2.25
CA ASN A 46 -12.90 -22.02 1.15
C ASN A 46 -13.43 -20.58 1.08
N PRO A 47 -12.61 -19.56 1.36
CA PRO A 47 -13.08 -18.18 1.30
C PRO A 47 -13.61 -17.93 -0.11
N LYS A 48 -14.91 -17.58 -0.23
CA LYS A 48 -15.50 -17.17 -1.51
C LYS A 48 -14.64 -16.04 -2.05
N LYS A 49 -13.93 -16.29 -3.15
CA LYS A 49 -13.08 -15.29 -3.80
C LYS A 49 -13.94 -14.08 -4.14
N SER A 50 -13.61 -12.95 -3.52
CA SER A 50 -14.23 -11.66 -3.81
C SER A 50 -14.13 -11.36 -5.30
N ASN A 51 -15.16 -10.74 -5.86
CA ASN A 51 -15.21 -10.39 -7.28
C ASN A 51 -14.30 -9.17 -7.56
N ILE A 52 -12.99 -9.38 -7.67
CA ILE A 52 -11.97 -8.33 -7.93
C ILE A 52 -11.75 -8.12 -9.44
N ASP A 53 -12.50 -8.82 -10.29
CA ASP A 53 -12.29 -8.84 -11.73
C ASP A 53 -12.37 -7.45 -12.38
N PHE A 54 -13.08 -6.50 -11.76
CA PHE A 54 -13.16 -5.11 -12.22
C PHE A 54 -11.86 -4.31 -12.07
N LEU A 55 -10.93 -4.71 -11.18
CA LEU A 55 -9.62 -4.08 -11.01
C LEU A 55 -8.54 -4.66 -11.95
N SER A 56 -8.89 -5.65 -12.78
CA SER A 56 -7.94 -6.32 -13.68
C SER A 56 -7.36 -5.40 -14.77
N SER A 57 -8.14 -4.40 -15.21
CA SER A 57 -7.84 -3.58 -16.38
C SER A 57 -7.46 -2.12 -16.06
N ILE A 58 -6.89 -1.87 -14.88
CA ILE A 58 -6.45 -0.53 -14.48
C ILE A 58 -5.21 -0.12 -15.28
N ASP A 59 -5.35 0.90 -16.11
CA ASP A 59 -4.25 1.51 -16.88
C ASP A 59 -3.53 2.62 -16.09
N ILE A 60 -4.25 3.39 -15.25
CA ILE A 60 -3.69 4.47 -14.45
C ILE A 60 -4.20 4.32 -13.01
N CYS A 61 -3.28 4.31 -12.06
CA CYS A 61 -3.59 4.35 -10.64
C CYS A 61 -2.98 5.61 -10.03
N TYR A 62 -3.83 6.46 -9.48
CA TYR A 62 -3.44 7.72 -8.86
C TYR A 62 -3.67 7.65 -7.35
N ILE A 63 -2.61 7.88 -6.57
CA ILE A 63 -2.66 7.99 -5.11
C ILE A 63 -2.30 9.42 -4.74
N GLY A 64 -3.33 10.23 -4.47
CA GLY A 64 -3.19 11.61 -4.04
C GLY A 64 -3.01 11.73 -2.53
N HIS A 65 -2.31 12.78 -2.07
CA HIS A 65 -2.08 13.07 -0.65
C HIS A 65 -1.66 11.84 0.16
N SER A 66 -0.66 11.12 -0.34
CA SER A 66 -0.20 9.85 0.25
C SER A 66 0.32 10.05 1.68
N ASP A 67 0.81 11.24 2.02
CA ASP A 67 1.14 11.70 3.37
C ASP A 67 -0.08 11.68 4.31
N VAL A 68 -1.24 12.13 3.85
CA VAL A 68 -2.47 12.10 4.65
C VAL A 68 -2.97 10.67 4.84
N LEU A 69 -2.94 9.86 3.77
CA LEU A 69 -3.29 8.43 3.85
C LEU A 69 -2.36 7.66 4.80
N LEU A 70 -1.07 8.02 4.79
CA LEU A 70 -0.06 7.47 5.69
C LEU A 70 -0.33 7.83 7.15
N MET A 71 -0.77 9.07 7.42
CA MET A 71 -1.13 9.53 8.78
C MET A 71 -2.39 8.84 9.32
N GLN A 72 -3.31 8.43 8.45
CA GLN A 72 -4.51 7.70 8.85
C GLN A 72 -4.19 6.23 9.11
N ASN A 73 -3.87 5.49 8.05
CA ASN A 73 -3.42 4.10 8.11
C ASN A 73 -2.97 3.67 6.71
N TRP A 74 -1.65 3.50 6.52
CA TRP A 74 -1.11 3.06 5.23
C TRP A 74 -1.44 1.61 4.88
N ASP A 75 -1.81 0.79 5.86
CA ASP A 75 -2.12 -0.63 5.62
C ASP A 75 -3.35 -0.79 4.74
N HIS A 76 -4.29 0.15 4.74
CA HIS A 76 -5.44 0.12 3.83
C HIS A 76 -5.00 0.23 2.36
N VAL A 77 -4.01 1.08 2.07
CA VAL A 77 -3.42 1.19 0.73
C VAL A 77 -2.61 -0.05 0.43
N ARG A 78 -1.78 -0.48 1.39
CA ARG A 78 -0.92 -1.65 1.25
C ARG A 78 -1.70 -2.92 0.91
N THR A 79 -2.84 -3.15 1.55
CA THR A 79 -3.69 -4.32 1.28
C THR A 79 -4.25 -4.38 -0.14
N LEU A 80 -4.31 -3.25 -0.86
CA LEU A 80 -4.73 -3.23 -2.26
C LEU A 80 -3.60 -3.66 -3.23
N PHE A 81 -2.36 -3.55 -2.78
CA PHE A 81 -1.17 -3.80 -3.59
C PHE A 81 -0.44 -5.09 -3.20
N ASP A 82 -0.49 -5.48 -1.94
CA ASP A 82 0.03 -6.76 -1.45
C ASP A 82 -1.13 -7.78 -1.45
N ASN A 83 -0.90 -8.98 -1.97
CA ASN A 83 -1.87 -10.06 -1.84
C ASN A 83 -2.04 -10.46 -0.36
N PRO A 84 -3.28 -10.63 0.14
CA PRO A 84 -3.52 -11.11 1.49
C PRO A 84 -3.04 -12.56 1.69
N ASP A 85 -2.98 -13.35 0.61
CA ASP A 85 -2.60 -14.78 0.66
C ASP A 85 -1.09 -15.03 0.84
N GLU A 86 -0.23 -14.02 0.68
CA GLU A 86 1.23 -14.14 0.87
C GLU A 86 1.71 -13.78 2.29
N VAL A 87 0.79 -13.49 3.23
CA VAL A 87 1.15 -13.00 4.59
C VAL A 87 1.22 -14.12 5.64
N GLU A 88 0.87 -15.37 5.31
CA GLU A 88 1.11 -16.52 6.19
C GLU A 88 2.25 -17.39 5.66
N ASP A 89 3.47 -17.07 6.09
CA ASP A 89 4.39 -17.97 6.82
C ASP A 89 5.85 -17.51 6.63
N ILE A 90 6.60 -17.52 7.73
CA ILE A 90 8.00 -17.15 7.81
C ILE A 90 8.82 -18.34 7.30
N SER A 91 8.73 -18.64 6.01
CA SER A 91 9.70 -19.47 5.27
C SER A 91 9.37 -19.43 3.77
N PRO A 92 10.27 -18.92 2.90
CA PRO A 92 10.03 -18.98 1.47
C PRO A 92 10.08 -20.44 1.01
N PRO A 93 9.07 -20.95 0.28
CA PRO A 93 9.16 -22.25 -0.37
C PRO A 93 10.29 -22.21 -1.41
N LYS A 94 11.35 -22.96 -1.14
CA LYS A 94 12.47 -23.16 -2.07
C LYS A 94 11.95 -23.89 -3.31
N GLY A 95 12.02 -23.25 -4.47
CA GLY A 95 11.96 -23.97 -5.75
C GLY A 95 11.02 -23.46 -6.84
N GLN A 96 10.27 -22.38 -6.63
CA GLN A 96 9.55 -21.72 -7.74
C GLN A 96 10.13 -20.32 -7.95
N ALA A 97 10.68 -20.11 -9.14
CA ALA A 97 11.22 -18.82 -9.56
C ALA A 97 10.17 -17.73 -9.35
N SER A 98 10.54 -16.74 -8.54
CA SER A 98 9.84 -15.48 -8.25
C SER A 98 8.64 -15.17 -9.17
N SER A 99 7.49 -15.77 -8.87
CA SER A 99 6.20 -15.25 -9.33
C SER A 99 6.05 -13.92 -8.61
N GLY A 100 6.28 -12.82 -9.33
CA GLY A 100 6.35 -11.48 -8.74
C GLY A 100 5.14 -11.21 -7.86
N THR A 101 5.38 -10.55 -6.71
CA THR A 101 4.36 -10.14 -5.74
C THR A 101 3.07 -9.79 -6.45
N GLN A 102 2.11 -10.70 -6.42
CA GLN A 102 0.87 -10.49 -7.12
C GLN A 102 0.10 -9.44 -6.31
N SER A 103 -0.32 -8.39 -7.00
CA SER A 103 -1.13 -7.32 -6.42
C SER A 103 -2.59 -7.62 -6.70
N LEU A 104 -3.51 -7.26 -5.78
CA LEU A 104 -4.95 -7.36 -6.05
C LEU A 104 -5.35 -6.51 -7.28
N ILE A 105 -4.69 -5.36 -7.44
CA ILE A 105 -4.80 -4.51 -8.63
C ILE A 105 -4.13 -5.18 -9.83
N ASN A 106 -4.82 -5.21 -10.96
CA ASN A 106 -4.40 -5.87 -12.20
C ASN A 106 -4.22 -7.39 -12.10
N HIS A 107 -4.82 -8.03 -11.09
CA HIS A 107 -4.90 -9.49 -11.03
C HIS A 107 -5.73 -10.03 -12.21
N GLN A 108 -5.31 -11.15 -12.78
CA GLN A 108 -6.05 -11.80 -13.88
C GLN A 108 -7.40 -12.32 -13.36
N PRO A 109 -8.53 -11.98 -14.01
CA PRO A 109 -9.82 -12.54 -13.64
C PRO A 109 -9.79 -14.06 -13.63
N THR A 110 -10.27 -14.65 -12.53
CA THR A 110 -10.36 -16.12 -12.41
C THR A 110 -11.74 -16.65 -12.74
N GLN A 111 -12.77 -15.80 -12.69
CA GLN A 111 -14.13 -16.20 -13.04
C GLN A 111 -14.31 -16.08 -14.56
N HIS A 112 -14.80 -17.15 -15.18
CA HIS A 112 -15.05 -17.15 -16.61
C HIS A 112 -16.45 -16.59 -16.88
N ASN A 113 -16.53 -15.34 -17.32
CA ASN A 113 -17.78 -14.78 -17.83
C ASN A 113 -18.04 -15.36 -19.24
N GLU A 114 -19.13 -16.11 -19.42
CA GLU A 114 -19.51 -16.78 -20.69
C GLU A 114 -19.60 -15.83 -21.89
N HIS A 115 -19.80 -14.53 -21.65
CA HIS A 115 -19.96 -13.51 -22.68
C HIS A 115 -18.65 -12.73 -22.98
N THR A 116 -17.51 -13.19 -22.47
CA THR A 116 -16.21 -12.51 -22.67
C THR A 116 -15.64 -12.83 -24.04
N ASP A 117 -15.47 -11.79 -24.86
CA ASP A 117 -14.81 -11.93 -26.15
C ASP A 117 -13.31 -11.68 -26.03
N PHE A 118 -12.54 -12.76 -25.94
CA PHE A 118 -11.08 -12.72 -25.80
C PHE A 118 -10.36 -12.08 -27.00
N SER A 119 -10.97 -12.08 -28.19
CA SER A 119 -10.38 -11.42 -29.37
C SER A 119 -10.26 -9.89 -29.20
N ARG A 120 -11.07 -9.32 -28.29
CA ARG A 120 -11.06 -7.90 -27.94
C ARG A 120 -10.15 -7.56 -26.77
N VAL A 121 -9.64 -8.56 -26.04
CA VAL A 121 -8.75 -8.35 -24.91
C VAL A 121 -7.33 -8.13 -25.42
N ARG A 122 -6.65 -7.11 -24.89
CA ARG A 122 -5.28 -6.82 -25.34
C ARG A 122 -4.35 -7.97 -24.93
N PRO A 123 -3.42 -8.39 -25.81
CA PRO A 123 -2.57 -9.56 -25.53
C PRO A 123 -1.79 -9.46 -24.22
N TYR A 124 -1.38 -8.25 -23.81
CA TYR A 124 -0.64 -8.08 -22.57
C TYR A 124 -1.48 -8.36 -21.31
N PHE A 125 -2.80 -8.18 -21.35
CA PHE A 125 -3.68 -8.61 -20.26
C PHE A 125 -3.69 -10.14 -20.19
N LEU A 126 -3.86 -10.83 -21.32
CA LEU A 126 -3.85 -12.31 -21.39
C LEU A 126 -2.51 -12.91 -20.93
N SER A 127 -1.40 -12.21 -21.15
CA SER A 127 -0.06 -12.64 -20.70
C SER A 127 0.26 -12.31 -19.24
N GLY A 128 -0.68 -11.75 -18.47
CA GLY A 128 -0.45 -11.34 -17.08
C GLY A 128 0.51 -10.15 -16.92
N GLN A 129 0.75 -9.39 -17.98
CA GLN A 129 1.68 -8.24 -17.99
C GLN A 129 0.99 -6.91 -17.65
N ALA A 130 -0.30 -6.93 -17.32
CA ALA A 130 -1.11 -5.74 -17.03
C ALA A 130 -0.44 -4.77 -16.05
N SER A 131 0.14 -5.27 -14.95
CA SER A 131 0.84 -4.46 -13.95
C SER A 131 2.05 -3.67 -14.51
N ARG A 132 2.69 -4.14 -15.59
CA ARG A 132 3.81 -3.46 -16.26
C ARG A 132 3.37 -2.33 -17.20
N TYR A 133 2.13 -2.39 -17.68
CA TYR A 133 1.53 -1.38 -18.55
C TYR A 133 0.74 -0.33 -17.76
N ARG A 134 0.43 -0.59 -16.48
CA ARG A 134 -0.21 0.38 -15.59
C ARG A 134 0.76 1.47 -15.17
N GLN A 135 0.35 2.74 -15.31
CA GLN A 135 1.05 3.87 -14.73
C GLN A 135 0.61 4.09 -13.26
N LEU A 136 1.56 3.96 -12.32
CA LEU A 136 1.35 4.35 -10.92
C LEU A 136 1.85 5.79 -10.68
N ILE A 137 0.95 6.68 -10.27
CA ILE A 137 1.27 8.06 -9.90
C ILE A 137 0.98 8.22 -8.40
N MET A 138 2.00 8.62 -7.64
CA MET A 138 1.90 8.83 -6.20
C MET A 138 2.37 10.24 -5.86
N VAL A 139 1.51 11.00 -5.19
CA VAL A 139 1.79 12.38 -4.76
C VAL A 139 1.79 12.43 -3.24
N SER A 140 2.80 13.08 -2.67
CA SER A 140 2.96 13.29 -1.23
C SER A 140 3.68 14.60 -0.97
N SER A 141 3.26 15.35 0.05
CA SER A 141 3.97 16.55 0.51
C SER A 141 5.26 16.22 1.25
N LEU A 142 5.30 15.03 1.88
CA LEU A 142 6.41 14.58 2.72
C LEU A 142 7.08 13.34 2.13
N PRO A 143 8.42 13.28 2.13
CA PRO A 143 9.12 12.06 1.76
C PRO A 143 9.03 11.04 2.91
N ASP A 144 8.57 9.83 2.62
CA ASP A 144 8.52 8.74 3.58
C ASP A 144 9.03 7.42 2.96
N ALA A 145 9.62 6.57 3.82
CA ALA A 145 10.22 5.31 3.41
C ALA A 145 9.18 4.28 2.96
N ARG A 146 8.00 4.24 3.59
CA ARG A 146 6.89 3.35 3.24
C ARG A 146 6.30 3.72 1.89
N LEU A 147 6.12 5.01 1.61
CA LEU A 147 5.71 5.49 0.30
C LEU A 147 6.73 5.08 -0.78
N THR A 148 8.01 5.28 -0.48
CA THR A 148 9.10 4.92 -1.40
C THR A 148 9.17 3.41 -1.64
N SER A 149 9.00 2.58 -0.61
CA SER A 149 9.04 1.12 -0.74
C SER A 149 7.83 0.59 -1.50
N THR A 150 6.62 1.07 -1.20
CA THR A 150 5.40 0.73 -1.95
C THR A 150 5.55 1.11 -3.43
N PHE A 151 6.00 2.34 -3.73
CA PHE A 151 6.23 2.74 -5.11
C PHE A 151 7.29 1.86 -5.80
N LYS A 152 8.40 1.55 -5.12
CA LYS A 152 9.44 0.67 -5.68
C LYS A 152 8.98 -0.79 -5.84
N ARG A 153 8.01 -1.26 -5.07
CA ARG A 153 7.50 -2.62 -5.20
C ARG A 153 6.50 -2.72 -6.35
N HIS A 154 5.56 -1.78 -6.45
CA HIS A 154 4.40 -1.92 -7.35
C HIS A 154 4.45 -1.06 -8.62
N ALA A 155 5.44 -0.17 -8.80
CA ALA A 155 5.64 0.55 -10.07
C ALA A 155 6.50 -0.27 -11.04
N VAL A 156 6.01 -1.39 -11.55
CA VAL A 156 6.82 -2.34 -12.37
C VAL A 156 6.87 -1.95 -13.86
N ASN A 157 6.78 -0.66 -14.18
CA ASN A 157 6.63 -0.16 -15.55
C ASN A 157 7.76 -0.62 -16.48
N TRP A 158 7.47 -0.78 -17.78
CA TRP A 158 8.44 -1.15 -18.82
C TRP A 158 9.62 -0.16 -18.93
N GLU A 159 9.32 1.13 -18.96
CA GLU A 159 10.30 2.24 -19.15
C GLU A 159 10.90 2.76 -17.83
N GLY A 160 10.63 2.08 -16.70
CA GLY A 160 11.21 2.43 -15.41
C GLY A 160 10.39 3.42 -14.57
N ARG A 161 11.10 4.27 -13.80
CA ARG A 161 10.52 5.05 -12.69
C ARG A 161 11.17 6.42 -12.58
N ILE A 162 10.34 7.45 -12.38
CA ILE A 162 10.81 8.82 -12.13
C ILE A 162 10.30 9.26 -10.76
N ARG A 163 11.17 9.90 -9.98
CA ARG A 163 10.80 10.57 -8.73
C ARG A 163 11.15 12.05 -8.84
N LEU A 164 10.12 12.89 -8.75
CA LEU A 164 10.28 14.33 -8.72
C LEU A 164 10.22 14.81 -7.27
N ARG A 165 11.08 15.77 -6.92
CA ARG A 165 11.00 16.50 -5.65
C ARG A 165 11.12 17.98 -5.95
N ALA A 166 10.18 18.77 -5.43
CA ALA A 166 10.28 20.21 -5.50
C ALA A 166 11.51 20.66 -4.70
N SER A 167 12.42 21.39 -5.35
CA SER A 167 13.52 22.05 -4.66
C SER A 167 12.96 23.22 -3.87
N VAL A 168 13.19 23.24 -2.56
CA VAL A 168 12.79 24.37 -1.71
C VAL A 168 13.93 25.40 -1.73
N PRO A 169 13.66 26.66 -2.11
CA PRO A 169 14.67 27.71 -2.09
C PRO A 169 15.31 27.89 -0.71
N SER A 170 16.60 28.26 -0.67
CA SER A 170 17.35 28.46 0.58
C SER A 170 16.69 29.46 1.53
N SER A 171 16.00 30.47 0.98
CA SER A 171 15.24 31.46 1.76
C SER A 171 14.07 30.87 2.55
N ARG A 172 13.56 29.68 2.17
CA ARG A 172 12.46 28.96 2.83
C ARG A 172 12.91 27.69 3.55
N SER A 173 14.10 27.18 3.28
CA SER A 173 14.64 25.96 3.90
C SER A 173 15.44 26.19 5.19
N ALA A 174 15.66 27.45 5.59
CA ALA A 174 16.38 27.76 6.80
C ALA A 174 15.60 27.33 8.06
N ILE A 175 16.32 26.86 9.09
CA ILE A 175 15.72 26.40 10.36
C ILE A 175 14.87 27.47 11.05
N VAL A 176 15.19 28.75 10.82
CA VAL A 176 14.42 29.91 11.32
C VAL A 176 12.99 29.98 10.74
N ASN A 177 12.75 29.36 9.58
CA ASN A 177 11.44 29.30 8.94
C ASN A 177 10.63 28.06 9.33
N VAL A 178 11.18 27.14 10.12
CA VAL A 178 10.43 26.05 10.74
C VAL A 178 9.69 26.65 11.94
N THR A 179 8.71 27.49 11.65
CA THR A 179 7.97 28.25 12.64
C THR A 179 6.99 27.31 13.32
N VAL A 180 7.39 26.69 14.43
CA VAL A 180 6.42 26.41 15.50
C VAL A 180 6.35 27.73 16.28
N PRO A 181 5.34 28.59 16.08
CA PRO A 181 5.38 29.99 16.53
C PRO A 181 5.52 30.16 18.05
N HIS A 182 5.34 29.07 18.81
CA HIS A 182 5.27 29.07 20.26
C HIS A 182 6.38 28.25 20.93
N VAL A 183 7.29 27.62 20.18
CA VAL A 183 8.43 26.90 20.80
C VAL A 183 9.63 27.84 20.82
N ARG A 184 9.92 28.40 22.00
CA ARG A 184 11.14 29.17 22.25
C ARG A 184 12.34 28.22 22.09
N GLN A 185 13.11 28.37 21.02
CA GLN A 185 14.39 27.68 20.89
C GLN A 185 15.37 28.27 21.91
N VAL A 186 15.84 27.45 22.85
CA VAL A 186 16.86 27.82 23.83
C VAL A 186 18.12 27.05 23.51
N PHE A 187 19.17 27.75 23.10
CA PHE A 187 20.49 27.17 22.89
C PHE A 187 21.25 27.20 24.22
N GLN A 188 21.67 26.04 24.72
CA GLN A 188 22.48 25.92 25.93
C GLN A 188 23.87 25.44 25.55
N HIS A 189 24.90 26.10 26.10
CA HIS A 189 26.27 25.68 25.93
C HIS A 189 26.58 24.53 26.89
N VAL A 190 26.93 23.36 26.36
CA VAL A 190 27.39 22.21 27.16
C VAL A 190 28.92 22.26 27.24
N PRO A 191 29.51 22.51 28.43
CA PRO A 191 30.95 22.53 28.58
C PRO A 191 31.54 21.14 28.27
N CYS A 192 32.64 21.13 27.51
CA CYS A 192 33.33 19.90 27.16
C CYS A 192 34.85 20.14 27.15
N SER A 193 35.59 19.25 27.80
CA SER A 193 37.05 19.31 27.95
C SER A 193 37.82 18.88 26.70
N SER A 194 37.24 18.03 25.84
CA SER A 194 37.89 17.53 24.63
C SER A 194 36.86 17.04 23.59
N LEU A 195 37.18 17.14 22.30
CA LEU A 195 36.24 16.76 21.22
C LEU A 195 35.78 15.30 21.32
N SER A 196 36.67 14.40 21.73
CA SER A 196 36.36 12.96 21.89
C SER A 196 35.32 12.69 22.98
N GLN A 197 35.20 13.56 23.99
CA GLN A 197 34.26 13.41 25.11
C GLN A 197 32.92 14.15 24.88
N GLN A 198 32.72 14.71 23.69
CA GLN A 198 31.56 15.55 23.40
C GLN A 198 30.24 14.79 23.46
N SER A 199 30.20 13.52 23.04
CA SER A 199 29.00 12.67 23.12
C SER A 199 28.57 12.49 24.57
N ASP A 200 29.50 12.05 25.41
CA ASP A 200 29.25 11.67 26.79
C ASP A 200 28.89 12.90 27.63
N SER A 201 29.56 14.03 27.39
CA SER A 201 29.27 15.31 28.04
C SER A 201 27.83 15.78 27.75
N ARG A 202 27.36 15.63 26.51
CA ARG A 202 25.98 15.99 26.12
C ARG A 202 24.95 15.07 26.75
N VAL A 203 25.20 13.76 26.75
CA VAL A 203 24.31 12.78 27.37
C VAL A 203 24.22 13.01 28.88
N ASN A 204 25.35 13.21 29.56
CA ASN A 204 25.37 13.50 30.99
C ASN A 204 24.64 14.81 31.33
N HIS A 205 24.85 15.88 30.56
CA HIS A 205 24.11 17.13 30.73
C HIS A 205 22.60 16.93 30.50
N PHE A 206 22.21 16.13 29.51
CA PHE A 206 20.81 15.81 29.29
C PHE A 206 20.19 15.08 30.49
N LEU A 207 20.87 14.04 31.00
CA LEU A 207 20.42 13.24 32.14
C LEU A 207 20.36 14.04 33.45
N GLN A 208 21.27 15.00 33.66
CA GLN A 208 21.36 15.75 34.91
C GLN A 208 20.51 17.03 34.91
N THR A 209 20.34 17.67 33.75
CA THR A 209 19.79 19.03 33.66
C THR A 209 18.49 19.11 32.86
N VAL A 210 18.32 18.27 31.84
CA VAL A 210 17.18 18.36 30.90
C VAL A 210 16.08 17.36 31.21
N LEU A 211 16.45 16.16 31.67
CA LEU A 211 15.54 15.11 32.12
C LEU A 211 15.49 15.18 33.66
N PRO A 212 14.54 15.87 34.29
CA PRO A 212 14.33 15.70 35.73
C PRO A 212 13.87 14.25 35.98
N PRO A 213 14.04 13.72 37.21
CA PRO A 213 13.55 12.39 37.57
C PRO A 213 12.02 12.25 37.44
#